data_AF-A0A976EBR9-F1
#
_entry.id   AF-A0A976EBR9-F1
#
_cell.length_a   1.000
_cell.length_b   1.000
_cell.length_c   1.000
_cell.angle_alpha   90.00
_cell.angle_beta   90.00
_cell.angle_gamma   90.00
#
_symmetry.space_group_name_H-M   'P 1'
#
loop_
_entity.id
_entity.type
_entity.pdbx_description
1 polymer ?
#
loop_
_entity_poly.entity_id
_entity_poly.type
_entity_poly.pdbx_seq_one_letter_code
_entity_poly.pdbx_strand_id
1 'polypeptide(L)'
;MVFLQFQVSEIAELLKYGISGLSTIAFLLSFFLLNRESGRPKPRPEMLRNIRLFMWVTLILGVLSGVAAILNPSGVEANPPRKASPPKKSALGNLLTTKPTLQIEVFYQIGAKTLAEQVAEELENYKEYKVKMTQLTAQRQKEWNIRRTQIRHEITEKPAAVQLQNRLAKIMPQDVSFYLKQISSSSPNYLSVFVCD
;
A
#
# COMPACT_ATOMS: atom_id res chain seq x y z
N MET A 1 19.05 -39.80 9.77
CA MET A 1 18.90 -38.60 8.92
C MET A 1 17.48 -38.58 8.38
N VAL A 2 16.58 -37.82 9.01
CA VAL A 2 15.25 -37.57 8.45
C VAL A 2 15.37 -36.28 7.65
N PHE A 3 15.62 -36.42 6.35
CA PHE A 3 15.41 -35.32 5.42
C PHE A 3 13.90 -35.14 5.33
N LEU A 4 13.34 -34.17 6.08
CA LEU A 4 12.04 -33.62 5.72
C LEU A 4 12.23 -32.99 4.33
N GLN A 5 11.83 -33.73 3.29
CA GLN A 5 11.46 -33.13 2.03
C GLN A 5 10.26 -32.22 2.33
N PHE A 6 10.53 -30.97 2.72
CA PHE A 6 9.51 -29.93 2.69
C PHE A 6 9.03 -29.85 1.25
N GLN A 7 7.87 -30.42 0.96
CA GLN A 7 7.30 -30.29 -0.36
C GLN A 7 7.00 -28.80 -0.55
N VAL A 8 7.53 -28.23 -1.62
CA VAL A 8 7.38 -26.81 -1.95
C VAL A 8 5.90 -26.37 -1.97
N SER A 9 4.98 -27.32 -2.17
CA SER A 9 3.54 -27.19 -2.03
C SER A 9 3.08 -26.73 -0.63
N GLU A 10 3.63 -27.29 0.46
CA GLU A 10 3.25 -26.92 1.83
C GLU A 10 3.75 -25.52 2.21
N ILE A 11 4.95 -25.15 1.77
CA ILE A 11 5.50 -23.79 1.97
C ILE A 11 4.66 -22.77 1.21
N ALA A 12 4.22 -23.09 -0.01
CA ALA A 12 3.34 -22.23 -0.79
C ALA A 12 1.95 -22.07 -0.14
N GLU A 13 1.46 -23.11 0.54
CA GLU A 13 0.20 -23.09 1.28
C GLU A 13 0.30 -22.22 2.54
N LEU A 14 1.40 -22.31 3.28
CA LEU A 14 1.71 -21.41 4.39
C LEU A 14 1.79 -19.94 3.91
N LEU A 15 2.37 -19.69 2.74
CA LEU A 15 2.48 -18.34 2.18
C LEU A 15 1.12 -17.68 1.89
N LYS A 16 0.03 -18.46 1.73
CA LYS A 16 -1.34 -17.94 1.56
C LYS A 16 -1.81 -17.16 2.78
N TYR A 17 -1.27 -17.45 3.96
CA TYR A 17 -1.59 -16.74 5.21
C TYR A 17 -0.79 -15.43 5.39
N GLY A 18 -0.04 -15.00 4.37
CA GLY A 18 0.68 -13.73 4.38
C GLY A 18 1.77 -13.68 5.45
N ILE A 19 1.71 -12.67 6.32
CA ILE A 19 2.74 -12.41 7.34
C ILE A 19 2.81 -13.54 8.38
N SER A 20 1.68 -14.13 8.78
CA SER A 20 1.69 -15.24 9.76
C SER A 20 2.31 -16.52 9.18
N GLY A 21 2.02 -16.79 7.90
CA GLY A 21 2.63 -17.87 7.13
C GLY A 21 4.13 -17.73 6.96
N LEU A 22 4.57 -16.53 6.59
CA LEU A 22 5.99 -16.20 6.46
C LEU A 22 6.72 -16.29 7.81
N SER A 23 6.07 -15.90 8.90
CA SER A 23 6.61 -16.05 10.26
C SER A 23 6.80 -17.51 10.65
N THR A 24 5.85 -18.37 10.26
CA THR A 24 5.90 -19.82 10.53
C THR A 24 7.04 -20.49 9.75
N ILE A 25 7.23 -20.13 8.48
CA ILE A 25 8.34 -20.61 7.65
C ILE A 25 9.68 -20.14 8.24
N ALA A 26 9.78 -18.87 8.63
CA ALA A 26 10.99 -18.32 9.25
C ALA A 26 11.31 -19.02 10.57
N PHE A 27 10.30 -19.36 11.37
CA PHE A 27 10.47 -20.12 12.61
C PHE A 27 10.99 -21.55 12.35
N LEU A 28 10.41 -22.27 11.38
CA LEU A 28 10.86 -23.61 10.97
C LEU A 28 12.31 -23.61 10.46
N LEU A 29 12.69 -22.64 9.64
CA LEU A 29 14.06 -22.46 9.17
C LEU A 29 15.03 -22.13 10.30
N SER A 30 14.61 -21.30 11.24
CA SER A 30 15.40 -20.96 12.44
C SER A 30 15.63 -22.18 13.31
N PHE A 31 14.60 -23.00 13.50
CA PHE A 31 14.70 -24.26 14.23
C PHE A 31 15.65 -25.24 13.55
N PHE A 32 15.59 -25.35 12.21
CA PHE A 32 16.52 -26.18 11.45
C PHE A 32 17.97 -25.69 11.58
N LEU A 33 18.19 -24.38 11.45
CA LEU A 33 19.51 -23.77 11.63
C LEU A 33 20.04 -23.96 13.05
N LEU A 34 19.15 -23.87 14.05
CA LEU A 34 19.50 -24.13 15.45
C LEU A 34 19.95 -25.58 15.64
N ASN A 35 19.19 -26.54 15.09
CA ASN A 35 19.50 -27.96 15.20
C ASN A 35 20.80 -28.31 14.49
N ARG A 36 21.01 -27.72 13.30
CA ARG A 36 22.23 -27.89 12.50
C ARG A 36 23.46 -27.27 13.17
N GLU A 37 23.34 -26.08 13.76
CA GLU A 37 24.46 -25.40 14.43
C GLU A 37 24.77 -26.03 15.79
N SER A 38 23.75 -26.54 16.50
CA SER A 38 23.91 -27.26 17.78
C SER A 38 24.53 -28.64 17.60
N GLY A 39 24.28 -29.30 16.46
CA GLY A 39 24.88 -30.59 16.11
C GLY A 39 26.32 -30.50 15.57
N ARG A 40 26.93 -29.31 15.50
CA ARG A 40 28.31 -29.15 15.06
C ARG A 40 29.30 -29.53 16.17
N PRO A 41 30.47 -30.11 15.81
CA PRO A 41 31.51 -30.47 16.79
C PRO A 41 32.09 -29.28 17.54
N LYS A 42 31.97 -28.06 16.99
CA LYS A 42 32.33 -26.80 17.68
C LYS A 42 31.26 -25.73 17.37
N PRO A 43 30.18 -25.67 18.17
CA PRO A 43 29.09 -24.72 17.94
C PRO A 43 29.59 -23.29 18.15
N ARG A 44 29.21 -22.37 17.26
CA ARG A 44 29.54 -20.94 17.45
C ARG A 44 28.51 -20.31 18.40
N PRO A 45 28.90 -19.87 19.60
CA PRO A 45 27.95 -19.38 20.60
C PRO A 45 27.21 -18.11 20.17
N GLU A 46 27.88 -17.24 19.41
CA GLU A 46 27.27 -16.03 18.82
C GLU A 46 26.18 -16.39 17.81
N MET A 47 26.42 -17.41 16.98
CA MET A 47 25.47 -17.85 15.97
C MET A 47 24.24 -18.51 16.60
N LEU A 48 24.45 -19.34 17.63
CA LEU A 48 23.36 -19.92 18.43
C LEU A 48 22.51 -18.85 19.13
N ARG A 49 23.17 -17.81 19.69
CA ARG A 49 22.48 -16.68 20.31
C ARG A 49 21.63 -15.91 19.30
N ASN A 50 22.17 -15.64 18.12
CA ASN A 50 21.45 -14.94 17.05
C ASN A 50 20.27 -15.76 16.52
N ILE A 51 20.45 -17.08 16.33
CA ILE A 51 19.37 -17.96 15.89
C ILE A 51 18.25 -18.00 16.94
N ARG A 52 18.56 -18.09 18.24
CA ARG A 52 17.54 -18.04 19.30
C ARG A 52 16.82 -16.69 19.35
N LEU A 53 17.56 -15.58 19.23
CA LEU A 53 16.97 -14.23 19.17
C LEU A 53 16.01 -14.09 17.99
N PHE A 54 16.43 -14.54 16.80
CA PHE A 54 15.60 -14.51 15.61
C PHE A 54 14.35 -15.42 15.74
N MET A 55 14.50 -16.58 16.38
CA MET A 55 13.39 -17.48 16.70
C MET A 55 12.36 -16.82 17.66
N TRP A 56 12.83 -16.07 18.66
CA TRP A 56 11.93 -15.30 19.55
C TRP A 56 11.20 -14.17 18.81
N VAL A 57 11.91 -13.43 17.96
CA VAL A 57 11.32 -12.33 17.18
C VAL A 57 10.25 -12.85 16.22
N THR A 58 10.54 -13.95 15.51
CA THR A 58 9.58 -14.59 14.60
C THR A 58 8.38 -15.19 15.34
N LEU A 59 8.57 -15.72 16.55
CA LEU A 59 7.46 -16.18 17.38
C LEU A 59 6.54 -15.01 17.76
N ILE A 60 7.10 -13.91 18.27
CA ILE A 60 6.33 -12.73 18.69
C ILE A 60 5.58 -12.12 17.50
N LEU A 61 6.25 -11.99 16.36
CA LEU A 61 5.65 -11.45 15.13
C LEU A 61 4.52 -12.34 14.61
N GLY A 62 4.68 -13.67 14.69
CA GLY A 62 3.65 -14.63 14.33
C GLY A 62 2.41 -14.53 15.23
N VAL A 63 2.61 -14.42 16.55
CA VAL A 63 1.52 -14.26 17.52
C VAL A 63 0.78 -12.95 17.33
N LEU A 64 1.49 -11.83 17.18
CA LEU A 64 0.89 -10.52 16.93
C LEU A 64 0.11 -10.50 15.61
N SER A 65 0.65 -11.13 14.56
CA SER A 65 -0.03 -11.26 13.26
C SER A 65 -1.27 -12.15 13.36
N GLY A 66 -1.26 -13.21 14.16
CA GLY A 66 -2.41 -14.09 14.37
C GLY A 66 -3.54 -13.40 15.14
N VAL A 67 -3.20 -12.66 16.21
CA VAL A 67 -4.18 -11.88 16.99
C VAL A 67 -4.80 -10.75 16.15
N ALA A 68 -4.00 -10.07 15.32
CA ALA A 68 -4.49 -9.05 14.40
C ALA A 68 -5.48 -9.61 13.36
N ALA A 69 -5.25 -10.83 12.87
CA ALA A 69 -6.16 -11.49 11.92
C ALA A 69 -7.51 -11.89 12.55
N ILE A 70 -7.55 -12.18 13.85
CA ILE A 70 -8.79 -12.50 14.58
C ILE A 70 -9.57 -11.21 14.90
N LEU A 71 -8.88 -10.12 15.26
CA LEU A 71 -9.51 -8.85 15.63
C LEU A 71 -9.98 -8.02 14.42
N ASN A 72 -9.38 -8.21 13.24
CA ASN A 72 -9.75 -7.54 11.99
C ASN A 72 -9.94 -8.56 10.85
N PRO A 73 -11.09 -9.25 10.77
CA PRO A 73 -11.33 -10.27 9.76
C PRO A 73 -11.42 -9.72 8.32
N SER A 74 -11.60 -8.40 8.14
CA SER A 74 -11.72 -7.77 6.82
C SER A 74 -10.38 -7.51 6.10
N GLY A 75 -9.25 -7.93 6.68
CA GLY A 75 -7.90 -7.66 6.14
C GLY A 75 -7.25 -8.79 5.34
N VAL A 76 -7.90 -9.96 5.21
CA VAL A 76 -7.33 -11.14 4.55
C VAL A 76 -7.95 -11.34 3.16
N GLU A 77 -7.85 -10.34 2.29
CA GLU A 77 -7.90 -10.61 0.85
C GLU A 77 -6.52 -11.09 0.41
N ALA A 78 -6.37 -12.42 0.42
CA ALA A 78 -5.25 -13.12 -0.19
C ALA A 78 -5.22 -12.83 -1.70
N ASN A 79 -4.47 -11.81 -2.11
CA ASN A 79 -4.15 -11.58 -3.52
C ASN A 79 -3.33 -12.79 -4.05
N PRO A 80 -3.83 -13.56 -5.03
CA PRO A 80 -3.08 -14.68 -5.58
C PRO A 80 -1.89 -14.18 -6.44
N PRO A 81 -0.83 -15.01 -6.61
CA PRO A 81 0.41 -14.57 -7.23
C PRO A 81 0.22 -14.28 -8.72
N ARG A 82 0.58 -13.05 -9.11
CA ARG A 82 0.55 -12.52 -10.47
C ARG A 82 1.59 -13.25 -11.34
N LYS A 83 1.18 -14.31 -12.04
CA LYS A 83 1.93 -14.85 -13.20
C LYS A 83 1.69 -13.97 -14.42
N ALA A 84 2.75 -13.84 -15.23
CA ALA A 84 2.90 -12.96 -16.38
C ALA A 84 1.69 -12.90 -17.34
N SER A 85 1.34 -11.70 -17.78
CA SER A 85 0.50 -11.44 -18.97
C SER A 85 1.25 -11.84 -20.26
N PRO A 86 0.61 -12.05 -21.44
CA PRO A 86 -0.61 -11.38 -21.95
C PRO A 86 -1.53 -12.30 -22.82
N PRO A 87 -2.40 -11.78 -23.72
CA PRO A 87 -3.68 -11.12 -23.47
C PRO A 87 -4.85 -11.87 -24.16
N LYS A 88 -6.08 -11.81 -23.66
CA LYS A 88 -7.27 -11.99 -24.54
C LYS A 88 -8.56 -11.44 -23.94
N LYS A 89 -9.31 -10.80 -24.84
CA LYS A 89 -10.56 -10.06 -24.66
C LYS A 89 -11.68 -10.96 -24.13
N SER A 90 -12.42 -10.47 -23.14
CA SER A 90 -13.81 -10.81 -22.83
C SER A 90 -14.41 -9.54 -22.23
N ALA A 91 -15.13 -8.71 -22.98
CA ALA A 91 -16.54 -8.87 -23.31
C ALA A 91 -17.39 -9.20 -22.07
N LEU A 92 -18.13 -8.17 -21.62
CA LEU A 92 -19.32 -8.21 -20.78
C LEU A 92 -19.18 -8.77 -19.36
N GLY A 93 -18.87 -7.84 -18.46
CA GLY A 93 -19.12 -7.95 -17.03
C GLY A 93 -19.44 -6.57 -16.45
N ASN A 94 -20.51 -5.94 -16.94
CA ASN A 94 -21.17 -4.86 -16.19
C ASN A 94 -21.83 -5.49 -14.95
N LEU A 95 -21.02 -5.80 -13.96
CA LEU A 95 -21.48 -6.09 -12.60
C LEU A 95 -21.16 -4.84 -11.79
N LEU A 96 -22.22 -4.23 -11.29
CA LEU A 96 -22.21 -3.03 -10.45
C LEU A 96 -21.31 -3.24 -9.23
N THR A 97 -20.01 -3.03 -9.39
CA THR A 97 -19.16 -2.61 -8.28
C THR A 97 -19.50 -1.15 -8.08
N THR A 98 -20.25 -0.83 -7.03
CA THR A 98 -20.23 0.48 -6.42
C THR A 98 -18.77 0.80 -6.11
N LYS A 99 -18.10 1.45 -7.07
CA LYS A 99 -16.73 1.92 -6.95
C LYS A 99 -16.67 2.69 -5.62
N PRO A 100 -15.74 2.37 -4.71
CA PRO A 100 -15.62 3.13 -3.47
C PRO A 100 -15.45 4.60 -3.86
N THR A 101 -16.33 5.45 -3.32
CA THR A 101 -16.30 6.89 -3.61
C THR A 101 -14.97 7.44 -3.09
N LEU A 102 -14.11 7.87 -4.01
CA LEU A 102 -12.80 8.42 -3.69
C LEU A 102 -12.99 9.84 -3.17
N GLN A 103 -12.52 10.11 -1.97
CA GLN A 103 -12.56 11.44 -1.39
C GLN A 103 -11.37 12.23 -1.92
N ILE A 104 -11.63 13.31 -2.65
CA ILE A 104 -10.62 14.21 -3.17
C ILE A 104 -10.72 15.52 -2.41
N GLU A 105 -9.66 15.92 -1.72
CA GLU A 105 -9.57 17.25 -1.12
C GLU A 105 -8.65 18.13 -1.95
N VAL A 106 -9.22 19.20 -2.50
CA VAL A 106 -8.53 20.21 -3.30
C VAL A 106 -8.10 21.34 -2.37
N PHE A 107 -6.80 21.40 -2.11
CA PHE A 107 -6.13 22.45 -1.38
C PHE A 107 -5.66 23.54 -2.33
N TYR A 108 -6.07 24.79 -2.11
CA TYR A 108 -5.74 25.91 -3.00
C TYR A 108 -5.10 27.08 -2.27
N GLN A 109 -4.15 27.74 -2.93
CA GLN A 109 -3.65 29.05 -2.49
C GLN A 109 -4.63 30.17 -2.87
N ILE A 110 -4.58 31.30 -2.15
CA ILE A 110 -5.48 32.44 -2.38
C ILE A 110 -5.42 32.93 -3.84
N GLY A 111 -4.23 32.92 -4.46
CA GLY A 111 -4.02 33.31 -5.86
C GLY A 111 -4.61 32.33 -6.89
N ALA A 112 -4.69 31.04 -6.55
CA ALA A 112 -5.15 29.97 -7.43
C ALA A 112 -6.61 29.55 -7.19
N LYS A 113 -7.43 30.40 -6.55
CA LYS A 113 -8.82 30.06 -6.20
C LYS A 113 -9.67 29.72 -7.42
N THR A 114 -9.57 30.50 -8.50
CA THR A 114 -10.33 30.31 -9.73
C THR A 114 -10.00 28.99 -10.42
N LEU A 115 -8.72 28.62 -10.46
CA LEU A 115 -8.26 27.33 -10.98
C LEU A 115 -8.75 26.17 -10.11
N ALA A 116 -8.71 26.33 -8.79
CA ALA A 116 -9.18 25.30 -7.87
C ALA A 116 -10.70 25.07 -7.96
N GLU A 117 -11.48 26.12 -8.21
CA GLU A 117 -12.93 26.02 -8.45
C GLU A 117 -13.20 25.25 -9.76
N GLN A 118 -12.50 25.57 -10.85
CA GLN A 118 -12.62 24.82 -12.12
C GLN A 118 -12.26 23.33 -11.95
N VAL A 119 -11.22 23.05 -11.16
CA VAL A 119 -10.85 21.67 -10.82
C VAL A 119 -11.96 21.00 -10.03
N ALA A 120 -12.52 21.67 -9.03
CA ALA A 120 -13.54 21.07 -8.19
C ALA A 120 -14.82 20.77 -8.98
N GLU A 121 -15.30 21.71 -9.78
CA GLU A 121 -16.49 21.56 -10.62
C GLU A 121 -16.34 20.38 -11.59
N GLU A 122 -15.19 20.29 -12.25
CA GLU A 122 -14.94 19.20 -13.19
C GLU A 122 -14.76 17.85 -12.47
N LEU A 123 -14.22 17.84 -11.25
CA LEU A 123 -14.15 16.63 -10.45
C LEU A 123 -15.51 16.19 -9.91
N GLU A 124 -16.44 17.12 -9.64
CA GLU A 124 -17.82 16.82 -9.25
C GLU A 124 -18.63 16.21 -10.40
N ASN A 125 -18.30 16.51 -11.66
CA ASN A 125 -18.91 15.85 -12.83
C ASN A 125 -18.68 14.33 -12.84
N TYR A 126 -17.65 13.84 -12.14
CA TYR A 126 -17.40 12.41 -12.00
C TYR A 126 -18.05 11.85 -10.73
N LYS A 127 -19.10 11.02 -10.91
CA LYS A 127 -19.82 10.31 -9.83
C LYS A 127 -18.96 9.41 -8.93
N GLU A 128 -17.70 9.21 -9.30
CA GLU A 128 -16.72 8.38 -8.59
C GLU A 128 -15.99 9.16 -7.48
N TYR A 129 -16.11 10.49 -7.46
CA TYR A 129 -15.37 11.37 -6.56
C TYR A 129 -16.30 12.14 -5.62
N LYS A 130 -15.87 12.28 -4.35
CA LYS A 130 -16.41 13.26 -3.41
C LYS A 130 -15.38 14.36 -3.25
N VAL A 131 -15.67 15.53 -3.79
CA VAL A 131 -14.75 16.66 -3.80
C VAL A 131 -14.99 17.55 -2.59
N LYS A 132 -13.91 17.97 -1.94
CA LYS A 132 -13.94 18.98 -0.89
C LYS A 132 -12.90 20.05 -1.21
N MET A 133 -13.29 21.31 -1.15
CA MET A 133 -12.35 22.42 -1.26
C MET A 133 -11.93 22.92 0.11
N THR A 134 -10.62 23.10 0.30
CA THR A 134 -10.06 23.64 1.53
C THR A 134 -8.99 24.67 1.19
N GLN A 135 -9.07 25.85 1.79
CA GLN A 135 -8.05 26.87 1.62
C GLN A 135 -6.72 26.43 2.26
N LEU A 136 -5.64 26.50 1.50
CA LEU A 136 -4.29 26.24 1.99
C LEU A 136 -3.73 27.51 2.65
N THR A 137 -3.60 27.49 3.97
CA THR A 137 -2.97 28.58 4.73
C THR A 137 -1.44 28.51 4.61
N ALA A 138 -0.76 29.66 4.71
CA ALA A 138 0.71 29.73 4.65
C ALA A 138 1.40 28.85 5.72
N GLN A 139 0.78 28.70 6.90
CA GLN A 139 1.24 27.80 7.96
C GLN A 139 1.22 26.34 7.52
N ARG A 140 0.07 25.85 7.01
CA ARG A 140 -0.05 24.47 6.50
C ARG A 140 0.82 24.20 5.30
N GLN A 141 1.00 25.19 4.43
CA GLN A 141 1.91 25.08 3.28
C GLN A 141 3.36 24.82 3.71
N LYS A 142 3.82 25.54 4.73
CA LYS A 142 5.17 25.38 5.30
C LYS A 142 5.33 24.06 6.03
N GLU A 143 4.34 23.68 6.85
CA GLU A 143 4.31 22.42 7.60
C GLU A 143 4.36 21.20 6.67
N TRP A 144 3.58 21.24 5.59
CA TRP A 144 3.49 20.13 4.64
C TRP A 144 4.54 20.21 3.53
N ASN A 145 5.43 21.20 3.52
CA ASN A 145 6.47 21.43 2.52
C ASN A 145 5.90 21.36 1.08
N ILE A 146 4.86 22.15 0.81
CA ILE A 146 4.20 22.25 -0.49
C ILE A 146 4.79 23.42 -1.26
N ARG A 147 5.60 23.11 -2.28
CA ARG A 147 6.29 24.12 -3.10
C ARG A 147 5.71 24.29 -4.50
N ARG A 148 4.88 23.34 -4.95
CA ARG A 148 4.38 23.21 -6.32
C ARG A 148 3.05 22.50 -6.31
N THR A 149 2.31 22.63 -7.41
CA THR A 149 1.10 21.88 -7.70
C THR A 149 1.39 20.37 -7.71
N GLN A 150 0.74 19.61 -6.84
CA GLN A 150 1.03 18.18 -6.64
C GLN A 150 -0.20 17.41 -6.17
N ILE A 151 -0.28 16.13 -6.53
CA ILE A 151 -1.30 15.20 -6.06
C ILE A 151 -0.62 14.22 -5.10
N ARG A 152 -1.09 14.19 -3.85
CA ARG A 152 -0.63 13.22 -2.86
C ARG A 152 -1.55 12.02 -2.82
N HIS A 153 -0.94 10.84 -2.82
CA HIS A 153 -1.65 9.57 -2.84
C HIS A 153 -0.94 8.54 -1.96
N GLU A 154 -1.67 7.56 -1.45
CA GLU A 154 -1.07 6.37 -0.84
C GLU A 154 -0.68 5.37 -1.92
N ILE A 155 -0.04 4.28 -1.51
CA ILE A 155 0.39 3.21 -2.42
C ILE A 155 -0.82 2.58 -3.13
N THR A 156 -1.92 2.39 -2.40
CA THR A 156 -3.16 1.77 -2.86
C THR A 156 -3.90 2.62 -3.90
N GLU A 157 -3.87 3.94 -3.79
CA GLU A 157 -4.58 4.85 -4.70
C GLU A 157 -3.71 5.34 -5.87
N LYS A 158 -2.47 4.87 -6.01
CA LYS A 158 -1.61 5.19 -7.16
C LYS A 158 -2.32 5.10 -8.53
N PRO A 159 -3.11 4.05 -8.87
CA PRO A 159 -3.81 4.01 -10.15
C PRO A 159 -4.88 5.10 -10.29
N ALA A 160 -5.59 5.42 -9.20
CA ALA A 160 -6.58 6.50 -9.18
C ALA A 160 -5.90 7.87 -9.32
N ALA A 161 -4.75 8.07 -8.67
CA ALA A 161 -3.97 9.30 -8.76
C ALA A 161 -3.42 9.55 -10.17
N VAL A 162 -2.96 8.51 -10.87
CA VAL A 162 -2.52 8.61 -12.28
C VAL A 162 -3.71 8.94 -13.19
N GLN A 163 -4.87 8.31 -12.98
CA GLN A 163 -6.07 8.65 -13.75
C GLN A 163 -6.51 10.09 -13.51
N LEU A 164 -6.48 10.55 -12.26
CA LEU A 164 -6.78 11.91 -11.87
C LEU A 164 -5.83 12.90 -12.55
N GLN A 165 -4.51 12.63 -12.50
CA GLN A 165 -3.49 13.44 -13.17
C GLN A 165 -3.76 13.55 -14.67
N ASN A 166 -4.07 12.44 -15.34
CA ASN A 166 -4.37 12.42 -16.78
C ASN A 166 -5.65 13.17 -17.13
N ARG A 167 -6.65 13.19 -16.23
CA ARG A 167 -7.88 13.97 -16.42
C ARG A 167 -7.57 15.45 -16.25
N LEU A 168 -6.92 15.84 -15.15
CA LEU A 168 -6.56 17.22 -14.86
C LEU A 168 -5.62 17.82 -15.92
N ALA A 169 -4.70 17.03 -16.48
CA ALA A 169 -3.82 17.46 -17.56
C ALA A 169 -4.54 17.87 -18.85
N LYS A 170 -5.79 17.44 -19.07
CA LYS A 170 -6.59 17.85 -20.25
C LYS A 170 -7.26 19.22 -20.08
N ILE A 171 -7.45 19.65 -18.84
CA ILE A 171 -8.24 20.83 -18.49
C ILE A 171 -7.32 21.99 -18.12
N MET A 172 -6.12 21.70 -17.62
CA MET A 172 -5.18 22.71 -17.16
C MET A 172 -4.53 23.50 -18.30
N PRO A 173 -4.14 24.76 -18.03
CA PRO A 173 -3.20 25.49 -18.89
C PRO A 173 -1.90 24.70 -19.05
N GLN A 174 -1.24 24.80 -20.21
CA GLN A 174 -0.01 24.03 -20.51
C GLN A 174 1.13 24.27 -19.52
N ASP A 175 1.07 25.37 -18.76
CA ASP A 175 2.07 25.76 -17.77
C ASP A 175 1.88 25.08 -16.40
N VAL A 176 0.72 24.47 -16.13
CA VAL A 176 0.39 23.88 -14.81
C VAL A 176 0.50 22.36 -14.86
N SER A 177 1.61 21.82 -14.33
CA SER A 177 1.84 20.38 -14.22
C SER A 177 1.60 19.85 -12.81
N PHE A 178 0.78 18.80 -12.67
CA PHE A 178 0.62 18.09 -11.40
C PHE A 178 1.70 17.04 -11.20
N TYR A 179 2.44 17.13 -10.09
CA TYR A 179 3.40 16.09 -9.68
C TYR A 179 2.74 15.07 -8.76
N LEU A 180 2.94 13.77 -9.01
CA LEU A 180 2.50 12.72 -8.10
C LEU A 180 3.51 12.57 -6.95
N LYS A 181 3.03 12.66 -5.71
CA LYS A 181 3.84 12.43 -4.51
C LYS A 181 3.21 11.34 -3.65
N GLN A 182 3.91 10.22 -3.52
CA GLN A 182 3.49 9.17 -2.62
C GLN A 182 3.66 9.61 -1.16
N ILE A 183 2.64 9.39 -0.34
CA ILE A 183 2.68 9.57 1.10
C ILE A 183 2.23 8.30 1.82
N SER A 184 2.71 8.10 3.03
CA SER A 184 2.20 7.10 3.97
C SER A 184 1.16 7.79 4.87
N SER A 185 -0.06 7.90 4.37
CA SER A 185 -1.23 8.32 5.16
C SER A 185 -1.98 7.07 5.63
N SER A 186 -2.80 7.17 6.67
CA SER A 186 -3.68 6.08 7.13
C SER A 186 -5.14 6.29 6.68
N SER A 187 -5.35 7.11 5.64
CA SER A 187 -6.68 7.52 5.17
C SER A 187 -7.01 6.78 3.87
N PRO A 188 -7.71 5.63 3.95
CA PRO A 188 -8.05 4.86 2.75
C PRO A 188 -9.00 5.65 1.84
N ASN A 189 -8.82 5.52 0.53
CA ASN A 189 -9.65 6.18 -0.50
C ASN A 189 -9.60 7.71 -0.47
N TYR A 190 -8.49 8.30 -0.03
CA TYR A 190 -8.31 9.74 0.06
C TYR A 190 -7.15 10.25 -0.81
N LEU A 191 -7.40 11.29 -1.61
CA LEU A 191 -6.41 11.96 -2.44
C LEU A 191 -6.39 13.45 -2.10
N SER A 192 -5.19 13.99 -1.90
CA SER A 192 -5.02 15.44 -1.72
C SER A 192 -4.47 16.06 -3.00
N VAL A 193 -5.20 16.99 -3.59
CA VAL A 193 -4.76 17.76 -4.75
C VAL A 193 -4.37 19.14 -4.26
N PHE A 194 -3.11 19.51 -4.44
CA PHE A 194 -2.60 20.85 -4.11
C PHE A 194 -2.49 21.63 -5.39
N VAL A 195 -3.23 22.72 -5.49
CA VAL A 195 -3.15 23.71 -6.58
C VAL A 195 -2.37 24.90 -6.04
N CYS A 196 -1.17 25.09 -6.57
CA CYS A 196 -0.23 26.13 -6.17
C CYS A 196 0.17 26.91 -7.43
N ASP A 197 -0.39 28.10 -7.56
CA ASP A 197 0.09 29.19 -8.43
C ASP A 197 -0.18 30.52 -7.72
#